data_AF-A0A937HXT6-F1
#
_entry.id   AF-A0A937HXT6-F1
#
_cell.length_a   1.000
_cell.length_b   1.000
_cell.length_c   1.000
_cell.angle_alpha   90.00
_cell.angle_beta   90.00
_cell.angle_gamma   90.00
#
_symmetry.space_group_name_H-M   'P 1'
#
loop_
_entity.id
_entity.type
_entity.pdbx_description
1 polymer ?
#
loop_
_entity_poly.entity_id
_entity_poly.type
_entity_poly.pdbx_seq_one_letter_code
_entity_poly.pdbx_strand_id
1 'polypeptide(L)'
;MSDIPADPAPQSGIDVGALAHAIAGIAAVVLGGLMYTRPWAQSLFAILMLVAAVSAVYFSWKHSAWVTGHWLAMVPVTGVVLGYLGWQWGFTLAYVTLWIAFIHFVIRGVQS
;
A
#
# COMPACT_ATOMS: atom_id res chain seq x y z
N MET A 1 -6.03 22.77 -46.72
CA MET A 1 -5.64 21.46 -46.17
C MET A 1 -5.21 21.72 -44.75
N SER A 2 -6.00 21.25 -43.78
CA SER A 2 -5.77 21.52 -42.36
C SER A 2 -5.04 20.32 -41.77
N ASP A 3 -3.81 20.52 -41.31
CA ASP A 3 -3.04 19.47 -40.62
C ASP A 3 -3.69 19.20 -39.26
N ILE A 4 -4.35 18.05 -39.12
CA ILE A 4 -4.86 17.56 -37.84
C ILE A 4 -3.63 17.05 -37.07
N PRO A 5 -3.31 17.60 -35.87
CA PRO A 5 -2.25 17.04 -35.05
C PRO A 5 -2.63 15.61 -34.71
N ALA A 6 -1.80 14.63 -35.10
CA ALA A 6 -1.97 13.26 -34.65
C ALA A 6 -1.82 13.23 -33.13
N ASP A 7 -2.82 12.69 -32.42
CA ASP A 7 -2.69 12.41 -31.00
C ASP A 7 -1.46 11.52 -30.76
N PRO A 8 -0.64 11.80 -29.73
CA PRO A 8 0.50 10.95 -29.42
C PRO A 8 0.00 9.55 -29.08
N ALA A 9 0.61 8.53 -29.70
CA ALA A 9 0.30 7.13 -29.45
C ALA A 9 0.43 6.81 -27.95
N PRO A 10 -0.43 5.94 -27.38
CA PRO A 10 -0.37 5.59 -25.96
C PRO A 10 1.00 4.98 -25.66
N GLN A 11 1.74 5.60 -24.73
CA GLN A 11 3.04 5.09 -24.29
C GLN A 11 2.84 3.73 -23.60
N SER A 12 3.08 2.66 -24.35
CA SER A 12 3.06 1.27 -23.91
C SER A 12 4.32 0.91 -23.10
N GLY A 13 4.62 1.72 -22.07
CA GLY A 13 5.68 1.46 -21.11
C GLY A 13 5.14 0.70 -19.92
N ILE A 14 5.86 -0.32 -19.42
CA ILE A 14 5.54 -0.95 -18.15
C ILE A 14 5.58 0.12 -17.06
N ASP A 15 4.47 0.30 -16.32
CA ASP A 15 4.46 1.14 -15.13
C ASP A 15 5.22 0.42 -14.01
N VAL A 16 6.52 0.69 -13.94
CA VAL A 16 7.44 0.15 -12.92
C VAL A 16 6.95 0.50 -11.51
N GLY A 17 6.30 1.66 -11.34
CA GLY A 17 5.73 2.08 -10.06
C GLY A 17 4.56 1.20 -9.64
N ALA A 18 3.63 0.94 -10.55
CA ALA A 18 2.51 0.03 -10.32
C ALA A 18 2.98 -1.41 -10.04
N LEU A 19 3.98 -1.89 -10.80
CA LEU A 19 4.57 -3.22 -10.58
C LEU A 19 5.23 -3.32 -9.20
N ALA A 20 6.05 -2.34 -8.82
CA ALA A 20 6.70 -2.32 -7.51
C ALA A 20 5.68 -2.24 -6.36
N HIS A 21 4.61 -1.45 -6.54
CA HIS A 21 3.52 -1.36 -5.57
C HIS A 21 2.80 -2.70 -5.38
N ALA A 22 2.48 -3.39 -6.49
CA ALA A 22 1.84 -4.70 -6.44
C ALA A 22 2.71 -5.76 -5.74
N ILE A 23 4.02 -5.80 -6.08
CA ILE A 23 4.98 -6.71 -5.44
C ILE A 23 5.09 -6.41 -3.94
N ALA A 24 5.21 -5.14 -3.55
CA ALA A 24 5.27 -4.74 -2.15
C ALA A 24 4.01 -5.11 -1.38
N GLY A 25 2.83 -4.94 -1.99
CA GLY A 25 1.54 -5.34 -1.40
C GLY A 25 1.46 -6.84 -1.16
N ILE A 26 1.80 -7.66 -2.16
CA ILE A 26 1.82 -9.13 -2.03
C ILE A 26 2.84 -9.58 -0.98
N ALA A 27 4.05 -9.01 -1.00
CA ALA A 27 5.08 -9.31 -0.02
C ALA A 27 4.63 -8.99 1.41
N ALA A 28 3.94 -7.85 1.61
CA ALA A 28 3.40 -7.46 2.90
C ALA A 28 2.30 -8.43 3.39
N VAL A 29 1.42 -8.89 2.50
CA VAL A 29 0.39 -9.90 2.85
C VAL A 29 1.04 -11.22 3.25
N VAL A 30 2.03 -11.70 2.48
CA VAL A 30 2.73 -12.96 2.79
C VAL A 30 3.50 -12.85 4.12
N LEU A 31 4.23 -11.76 4.34
CA LEU A 31 4.96 -11.54 5.59
C LEU A 31 4.03 -11.37 6.78
N GLY A 32 2.89 -10.71 6.61
CA GLY A 32 1.86 -10.59 7.63
C GLY A 32 1.21 -11.93 8.00
N GLY A 33 1.09 -12.87 7.05
CA GLY A 33 0.70 -14.24 7.37
C GLY A 33 1.82 -15.02 8.06
N LEU A 34 3.06 -14.82 7.62
CA LEU A 34 4.23 -15.52 8.14
C LEU A 34 4.57 -15.10 9.59
N MET A 35 4.19 -13.89 10.01
CA MET A 35 4.46 -13.38 11.37
C MET A 35 3.91 -14.28 12.49
N TYR A 36 2.82 -15.02 12.23
CA TYR A 36 2.22 -15.93 13.23
C TYR A 36 3.07 -17.19 13.50
N THR A 37 4.04 -17.48 12.62
CA THR A 37 4.91 -18.67 12.75
C THR A 37 6.38 -18.31 12.86
N ARG A 38 6.78 -17.13 12.38
CA ARG A 38 8.18 -16.68 12.30
C ARG A 38 8.32 -15.27 12.90
N PRO A 39 9.05 -15.11 14.03
CA PRO A 39 9.24 -13.81 14.67
C PRO A 39 9.91 -12.76 13.77
N TRP A 40 10.83 -13.18 12.90
CA TRP A 40 11.52 -12.27 11.99
C TRP A 40 10.59 -11.65 10.93
N ALA A 41 9.50 -12.35 10.56
CA ALA A 41 8.56 -11.86 9.56
C ALA A 41 7.75 -10.66 10.08
N GLN A 42 7.51 -10.58 11.40
CA GLN A 42 6.88 -9.43 12.04
C GLN A 42 7.70 -8.15 11.83
N SER A 43 9.03 -8.22 12.00
CA SER A 43 9.91 -7.06 11.80
C SER A 43 9.90 -6.58 10.34
N LEU A 44 9.94 -7.51 9.38
CA LEU A 44 9.88 -7.16 7.96
C LEU A 44 8.51 -6.59 7.56
N PHE A 45 7.43 -7.19 8.07
CA PHE A 45 6.07 -6.67 7.89
C PHE A 45 5.95 -5.23 8.41
N ALA A 46 6.46 -4.96 9.61
CA ALA A 46 6.45 -3.62 10.20
C ALA A 46 7.25 -2.61 9.36
N ILE A 47 8.42 -3.00 8.84
CA ILE A 47 9.22 -2.14 7.95
C ILE A 47 8.43 -1.80 6.67
N LEU A 48 7.80 -2.79 6.04
CA LEU A 48 7.00 -2.56 4.84
C LEU A 48 5.80 -1.63 5.11
N MET A 49 5.13 -1.76 6.26
CA MET A 49 4.07 -0.84 6.65
C MET A 49 4.60 0.59 6.85
N LEU A 50 5.76 0.74 7.49
CA LEU A 50 6.37 2.06 7.68
C LEU A 50 6.75 2.70 6.34
N VAL A 51 7.37 1.95 5.43
CA VAL A 51 7.73 2.43 4.08
C VAL A 51 6.47 2.83 3.30
N ALA A 52 5.40 2.03 3.41
CA ALA A 52 4.11 2.37 2.81
C ALA A 52 3.53 3.67 3.40
N ALA A 53 3.59 3.86 4.72
CA ALA A 53 3.19 5.10 5.38
C ALA A 53 3.99 6.32 4.89
N VAL A 54 5.32 6.22 4.86
CA VAL A 54 6.18 7.33 4.42
C VAL A 54 5.91 7.68 2.96
N SER A 55 5.76 6.67 2.11
CA SER A 55 5.41 6.85 0.70
C SER A 55 4.04 7.53 0.58
N ALA A 56 3.06 7.10 1.37
CA ALA A 56 1.73 7.68 1.43
C ALA A 56 1.77 9.16 1.86
N VAL A 57 2.50 9.49 2.93
CA VAL A 57 2.71 10.90 3.35
C VAL A 57 3.34 11.73 2.24
N TYR A 58 4.39 11.20 1.61
CA TYR A 58 5.10 11.90 0.53
C TYR A 58 4.19 12.20 -0.66
N PHE A 59 3.46 11.21 -1.16
CA PHE A 59 2.50 11.39 -2.26
C PHE A 59 1.36 12.33 -1.85
N SER A 60 0.86 12.20 -0.63
CA SER A 60 -0.22 13.03 -0.12
C SER A 60 0.15 14.51 -0.02
N TRP A 61 1.36 14.82 0.46
CA TRP A 61 1.89 16.19 0.48
C TRP A 61 2.03 16.71 -0.94
N LYS A 62 2.64 15.94 -1.86
CA LYS A 62 2.91 16.40 -3.22
C LYS A 62 1.64 16.68 -4.04
N HIS A 63 0.53 16.00 -3.73
CA HIS A 63 -0.72 16.08 -4.49
C HIS A 63 -1.91 16.70 -3.71
N SER A 64 -1.69 17.28 -2.52
CA SER A 64 -2.76 17.82 -1.64
C SER A 64 -3.96 16.89 -1.45
N ALA A 65 -3.73 15.58 -1.43
CA ALA A 65 -4.77 14.54 -1.50
C ALA A 65 -5.10 13.89 -0.15
N TRP A 66 -4.67 14.52 0.96
CA TRP A 66 -4.73 13.95 2.31
C TRP A 66 -6.13 13.49 2.75
N VAL A 67 -7.18 14.15 2.26
CA VAL A 67 -8.53 13.99 2.80
C VAL A 67 -9.37 12.93 2.07
N THR A 68 -9.10 12.61 0.80
CA THR A 68 -10.08 11.86 -0.03
C THR A 68 -9.78 10.37 -0.22
N GLY A 69 -8.90 9.75 0.57
CA GLY A 69 -8.68 8.29 0.49
C GLY A 69 -7.44 7.74 1.21
N HIS A 70 -6.51 8.60 1.61
CA HIS A 70 -5.25 8.20 2.25
C HIS A 70 -5.40 7.65 3.67
N TRP A 71 -6.55 7.86 4.31
CA TRP A 71 -6.84 7.38 5.66
C TRP A 71 -6.76 5.86 5.77
N LEU A 72 -7.23 5.14 4.74
CA LEU A 72 -7.26 3.67 4.74
C LEU A 72 -5.85 3.07 4.79
N ALA A 73 -4.86 3.73 4.17
CA ALA A 73 -3.46 3.29 4.16
C ALA A 73 -2.74 3.55 5.51
N MET A 74 -3.28 4.43 6.35
CA MET A 74 -2.73 4.75 7.68
C MET A 74 -3.21 3.80 8.78
N VAL A 75 -4.31 3.07 8.54
CA VAL A 75 -4.87 2.13 9.52
C VAL A 75 -3.91 0.97 9.84
N PRO A 76 -3.27 0.32 8.85
CA PRO A 76 -2.28 -0.73 9.12
C PRO A 76 -1.09 -0.23 9.94
N VAL A 77 -0.66 1.00 9.67
CA VAL A 77 0.50 1.63 10.31
C VAL A 77 0.18 1.91 11.78
N THR A 78 -1.02 2.41 12.06
CA THR A 78 -1.52 2.58 13.43
C THR A 78 -1.51 1.24 14.18
N GLY A 79 -1.94 0.15 13.54
CA GLY A 79 -1.87 -1.19 14.12
C GLY A 79 -0.43 -1.59 14.50
N VAL A 80 0.54 -1.35 13.62
CA VAL A 80 1.96 -1.63 13.90
C VAL A 80 2.47 -0.81 15.09
N VAL A 81 2.14 0.47 15.16
CA VAL A 81 2.51 1.34 16.29
C VAL A 81 1.93 0.81 17.60
N LEU A 82 0.65 0.44 17.62
CA LEU A 82 0.00 -0.18 18.80
C LEU A 82 0.70 -1.49 19.19
N GLY A 83 1.13 -2.28 18.20
CA GLY A 83 1.90 -3.50 18.41
C GLY A 83 3.20 -3.26 19.17
N TYR A 84 3.94 -2.21 18.81
CA TYR A 84 5.18 -1.82 19.49
C TYR A 84 4.96 -1.16 20.86
N LEU A 85 3.82 -0.51 21.08
CA LEU A 85 3.45 0.06 22.39
C LEU A 85 3.05 -1.01 23.42
N GLY A 86 3.08 -2.29 23.06
CA GLY A 86 2.81 -3.41 23.97
C GLY A 86 1.40 -3.99 23.84
N TRP A 87 0.55 -3.46 22.95
CA TRP A 87 -0.72 -4.12 22.64
C TRP A 87 -0.47 -5.29 21.68
N GLN A 88 -0.50 -6.50 22.22
CA GLN A 88 -0.26 -7.75 21.49
C GLN A 88 -1.13 -7.92 20.23
N TRP A 89 -2.33 -7.35 20.22
CA TRP A 89 -3.25 -7.40 19.08
C TRP A 89 -2.96 -6.37 17.99
N GLY A 90 -2.04 -5.42 18.21
CA GLY A 90 -1.75 -4.35 17.26
C GLY A 90 -1.25 -4.85 15.91
N PHE A 91 -0.34 -5.83 15.89
CA PHE A 91 0.13 -6.45 14.64
C PHE A 91 -0.97 -7.21 13.91
N THR A 92 -1.85 -7.89 14.65
CA THR A 92 -3.03 -8.56 14.08
C THR A 92 -3.99 -7.53 13.45
N LEU A 93 -4.25 -6.41 14.13
CA LEU A 93 -5.05 -5.32 13.59
C LEU A 93 -4.42 -4.72 12.33
N ALA A 94 -3.10 -4.53 12.33
CA ALA A 94 -2.36 -4.09 11.14
C ALA A 94 -2.55 -5.05 9.97
N TYR A 95 -2.50 -6.35 10.24
CA TYR A 95 -2.65 -7.37 9.22
C TYR A 95 -4.08 -7.44 8.65
N VAL A 96 -5.10 -7.38 9.51
CA VAL A 96 -6.51 -7.36 9.06
C VAL A 96 -6.79 -6.11 8.22
N THR A 97 -6.29 -4.96 8.65
CA THR A 97 -6.51 -3.70 7.93
C THR A 97 -5.72 -3.64 6.63
N LEU A 98 -4.54 -4.27 6.56
CA LEU A 98 -3.82 -4.50 5.31
C LEU A 98 -4.67 -5.31 4.32
N TRP A 99 -5.31 -6.39 4.78
CA TRP A 99 -6.22 -7.18 3.93
C TRP A 99 -7.38 -6.36 3.39
N ILE A 100 -8.00 -5.52 4.23
CA ILE A 100 -9.09 -4.63 3.80
C ILE A 100 -8.59 -3.66 2.73
N ALA A 101 -7.42 -3.04 2.94
CA ALA A 101 -6.83 -2.11 1.97
C ALA A 101 -6.46 -2.81 0.64
N PHE A 102 -5.93 -4.02 0.72
CA PHE A 102 -5.60 -4.84 -0.44
C PHE A 102 -6.85 -5.22 -1.24
N ILE A 103 -7.90 -5.71 -0.58
CA ILE A 103 -9.18 -6.05 -1.23
C ILE A 103 -9.80 -4.81 -1.88
N HIS A 104 -9.82 -3.67 -1.17
CA HIS A 104 -10.28 -2.40 -1.72
C HIS A 104 -9.51 -2.03 -3.01
N PHE A 105 -8.19 -2.20 -3.02
CA PHE A 105 -7.36 -1.95 -4.20
C PHE A 105 -7.68 -2.91 -5.36
N VAL A 106 -7.85 -4.21 -5.09
CA VAL A 106 -8.23 -5.21 -6.11
C VAL A 106 -9.58 -4.87 -6.74
N ILE A 107 -10.59 -4.52 -5.93
CA ILE A 107 -11.93 -4.15 -6.44
C ILE A 107 -11.82 -2.90 -7.32
N ARG A 108 -11.07 -1.89 -6.89
CA ARG A 108 -10.85 -0.67 -7.69
C ARG A 108 -10.13 -0.99 -9.00
N GLY A 109 -9.14 -1.89 -8.98
CA GLY A 109 -8.41 -2.31 -10.17
C GLY A 109 -9.27 -3.09 -11.17
N VAL A 110 -10.24 -3.90 -10.71
CA VAL A 110 -11.19 -4.61 -11.59
C VAL A 110 -12.25 -3.68 -12.18
N GLN A 111 -12.60 -2.59 -11.47
CA GLN A 111 -13.55 -1.57 -11.93
C GLN A 111 -12.93 -0.50 -12.85
N SER A 112 -11.62 -0.57 -13.11
CA SER A 112 -10.86 0.36 -13.95
C SER A 112 -10.94 -0.04 -15.42
#